data_AF-A0A559RSQ5-F1
#
_entry.id   AF-A0A559RSQ5-F1
#
_cell.length_a   1.000
_cell.length_b   1.000
_cell.length_c   1.000
_cell.angle_alpha   90.00
_cell.angle_beta   90.00
_cell.angle_gamma   90.00
#
_symmetry.space_group_name_H-M   'P 1'
#
loop_
_entity.id
_entity.type
_entity.pdbx_description
1 polymer ?
#
loop_
_entity_poly.entity_id
_entity_poly.type
_entity_poly.pdbx_seq_one_letter_code
_entity_poly.pdbx_strand_id
1 'polypeptide(L)'
;MFLEIEKIAQILIYYIHAPMGGVALLAGGVALIVKKGNRTHKKAGLIFYYAMLISALTAFIISIMPNHESPFLFSVGMFSTYFLLGGYRSLKFRNKTHNVFIDKLIAVTMVITGLIMIIYPIIFHERVDVVLLIFGLVGISFGIRDIRLFQNKHKLREKWLTLHVGKMTGGYIASITAFFVVNQFLPYLFNWLLPGVIGSVYISYWIKKLNRKN
;
A
#
# COMPACT_ATOMS: atom_id res chain seq x y z
N MET A 1 -13.73 30.15 -3.52
CA MET A 1 -12.53 29.44 -3.02
C MET A 1 -12.82 28.37 -1.96
N PHE A 2 -13.12 28.67 -0.70
CA PHE A 2 -13.34 27.61 0.32
C PHE A 2 -14.49 26.64 0.00
N LEU A 3 -15.64 27.17 -0.45
CA LEU A 3 -16.80 26.36 -0.84
C LEU A 3 -16.51 25.44 -2.05
N GLU A 4 -15.60 25.87 -2.94
CA GLU A 4 -15.21 25.10 -4.12
C GLU A 4 -14.25 23.96 -3.76
N ILE A 5 -13.29 24.20 -2.85
CA ILE A 5 -12.37 23.18 -2.34
C ILE A 5 -13.15 22.08 -1.62
N GLU A 6 -14.11 22.46 -0.78
CA GLU A 6 -14.98 21.51 -0.07
C GLU A 6 -15.79 20.64 -1.06
N LYS A 7 -16.37 21.27 -2.10
CA LYS A 7 -17.08 20.56 -3.15
C LYS A 7 -16.18 19.57 -3.90
N ILE A 8 -14.93 19.94 -4.17
CA ILE A 8 -13.94 19.05 -4.77
C ILE A 8 -13.64 17.87 -3.85
N ALA A 9 -13.41 18.10 -2.56
CA ALA A 9 -13.13 17.03 -1.59
C ALA A 9 -14.28 16.02 -1.55
N GLN A 10 -15.52 16.49 -1.47
CA GLN A 10 -16.72 15.66 -1.49
C GLN A 10 -16.83 14.85 -2.79
N ILE A 11 -16.55 15.46 -3.94
CA ILE A 11 -16.55 14.74 -5.23
C ILE A 11 -15.51 13.61 -5.20
N LEU A 12 -14.29 13.91 -4.76
CA LEU A 12 -13.22 12.91 -4.66
C LEU A 12 -13.61 11.78 -3.69
N ILE A 13 -14.22 12.08 -2.55
CA ILE A 13 -14.62 11.08 -1.54
C ILE A 13 -15.73 10.17 -2.10
N TYR A 14 -16.87 10.76 -2.48
CA TYR A 14 -18.10 10.01 -2.75
C TYR A 14 -18.11 9.33 -4.12
N TYR A 15 -17.49 9.93 -5.13
CA TYR A 15 -17.57 9.44 -6.50
C TYR A 15 -16.30 8.73 -6.97
N ILE A 16 -15.18 8.88 -6.27
CA ILE A 16 -13.91 8.27 -6.69
C ILE A 16 -13.34 7.36 -5.59
N HIS A 17 -12.93 7.93 -4.46
CA HIS A 17 -12.21 7.21 -3.41
C HIS A 17 -13.00 6.01 -2.87
N ALA A 18 -14.21 6.24 -2.35
CA ALA A 18 -14.99 5.19 -1.71
C ALA A 18 -15.49 4.12 -2.72
N PRO A 19 -16.03 4.47 -3.90
CA PRO A 19 -16.43 3.47 -4.90
C PRO A 19 -15.26 2.62 -5.40
N MET A 20 -14.12 3.25 -5.72
CA MET A 20 -12.92 2.52 -6.16
C MET A 20 -12.36 1.64 -5.04
N GLY A 21 -12.39 2.13 -3.80
CA GLY A 21 -12.02 1.35 -2.62
C GLY A 21 -12.88 0.09 -2.47
N GLY A 22 -14.20 0.22 -2.57
CA GLY A 22 -15.14 -0.91 -2.51
C GLY A 22 -14.90 -1.95 -3.62
N VAL A 23 -14.77 -1.50 -4.88
CA VAL A 23 -14.43 -2.38 -6.00
C VAL A 23 -13.11 -3.11 -5.75
N ALA A 24 -12.11 -2.40 -5.24
CA ALA A 24 -10.81 -2.97 -4.98
C ALA A 24 -10.83 -4.00 -3.85
N LEU A 25 -11.56 -3.76 -2.75
CA LEU A 25 -11.70 -4.71 -1.64
C LEU A 25 -12.34 -6.03 -2.10
N LEU A 26 -13.39 -5.95 -2.92
CA LEU A 26 -14.04 -7.14 -3.49
C LEU A 26 -13.10 -7.88 -4.45
N ALA A 27 -12.48 -7.17 -5.40
CA ALA A 27 -11.58 -7.77 -6.37
C ALA A 27 -10.33 -8.38 -5.71
N GLY A 28 -9.78 -7.72 -4.69
CA GLY A 28 -8.67 -8.21 -3.90
C GLY A 28 -9.04 -9.48 -3.12
N GLY A 29 -10.22 -9.51 -2.50
CA GLY A 29 -10.74 -10.70 -1.81
C GLY A 29 -10.86 -11.89 -2.76
N VAL A 30 -11.45 -11.68 -3.96
CA VAL A 30 -11.52 -12.69 -5.01
C VAL A 30 -10.11 -13.16 -5.38
N ALA A 31 -9.16 -12.25 -5.62
CA ALA A 31 -7.79 -12.59 -5.99
C ALA A 31 -7.06 -13.42 -4.90
N LEU A 32 -7.36 -13.19 -3.62
CA LEU A 32 -6.81 -13.93 -2.47
C LEU A 32 -7.43 -15.31 -2.28
N ILE A 33 -8.67 -15.55 -2.69
CA ILE A 33 -9.33 -16.86 -2.55
C ILE A 33 -9.01 -17.78 -3.72
N VAL A 34 -9.08 -17.27 -4.95
CA VAL A 34 -8.95 -18.11 -6.15
C VAL A 34 -7.53 -18.67 -6.34
N LYS A 35 -7.41 -19.73 -7.15
CA LYS A 35 -6.15 -20.40 -7.49
C LYS A 35 -5.14 -19.40 -8.08
N LYS A 36 -4.02 -19.20 -7.39
CA LYS A 36 -2.97 -18.25 -7.80
C LYS A 36 -2.45 -18.56 -9.19
N GLY A 37 -2.31 -17.52 -10.01
CA GLY A 37 -1.84 -17.60 -11.39
C GLY A 37 -2.89 -17.99 -12.45
N ASN A 38 -4.10 -18.41 -12.06
CA ASN A 38 -5.17 -18.70 -13.03
C ASN A 38 -5.73 -17.40 -13.66
N ARG A 39 -6.61 -17.54 -14.67
CA ARG A 39 -7.20 -16.39 -15.39
C ARG A 39 -7.98 -15.46 -14.45
N THR A 40 -8.77 -16.02 -13.53
CA THR A 40 -9.57 -15.27 -12.56
C THR A 40 -8.70 -14.47 -11.59
N HIS A 41 -7.64 -15.08 -11.05
CA HIS A 41 -6.66 -14.43 -10.18
C HIS A 41 -6.02 -13.23 -10.87
N LYS A 42 -5.56 -13.42 -12.12
CA LYS A 42 -4.92 -12.36 -12.91
C LYS A 42 -5.87 -11.20 -13.18
N LYS A 43 -7.11 -11.50 -13.60
CA LYS A 43 -8.14 -10.46 -13.84
C LYS A 43 -8.52 -9.72 -12.56
N ALA A 44 -8.85 -10.45 -11.50
CA ALA A 44 -9.23 -9.86 -10.21
C ALA A 44 -8.07 -9.05 -9.60
N GLY A 45 -6.84 -9.56 -9.69
CA GLY A 45 -5.64 -8.86 -9.23
C GLY A 45 -5.37 -7.56 -10.01
N LEU A 46 -5.69 -7.53 -11.31
CA LEU A 46 -5.55 -6.32 -12.13
C LEU A 46 -6.63 -5.28 -11.80
N ILE A 47 -7.88 -5.72 -11.60
CA ILE A 47 -8.98 -4.84 -11.12
C ILE A 47 -8.62 -4.26 -9.76
N PHE A 48 -8.18 -5.11 -8.82
CA PHE A 48 -7.69 -4.69 -7.50
C PHE A 48 -6.58 -3.66 -7.63
N TYR A 49 -5.57 -3.92 -8.46
CA TYR A 49 -4.44 -3.02 -8.64
C TYR A 49 -4.87 -1.62 -9.10
N TYR A 50 -5.63 -1.52 -10.18
CA TYR A 50 -6.03 -0.22 -10.72
C TYR A 50 -7.04 0.51 -9.83
N ALA A 51 -8.07 -0.20 -9.35
CA ALA A 51 -9.08 0.41 -8.48
C ALA A 51 -8.45 0.88 -7.16
N MET A 52 -7.60 0.06 -6.54
CA MET A 52 -6.93 0.46 -5.29
C MET A 52 -5.93 1.60 -5.52
N LEU A 53 -5.20 1.61 -6.64
CA LEU A 53 -4.25 2.69 -6.93
C LEU A 53 -4.98 4.03 -7.09
N ILE A 54 -6.09 4.05 -7.82
CA ILE A 54 -6.93 5.26 -7.95
C ILE A 54 -7.45 5.69 -6.57
N SER A 55 -8.01 4.76 -5.80
CA SER A 55 -8.52 5.05 -4.45
C SER A 55 -7.44 5.57 -3.50
N ALA A 56 -6.24 4.98 -3.53
CA ALA A 56 -5.13 5.37 -2.66
C ALA A 56 -4.56 6.74 -3.03
N LEU A 57 -4.44 7.06 -4.32
CA LEU A 57 -4.00 8.37 -4.79
C LEU A 57 -5.02 9.46 -4.46
N THR A 58 -6.33 9.19 -4.60
CA THR A 58 -7.34 10.16 -4.19
C THR A 58 -7.37 10.36 -2.68
N ALA A 59 -7.26 9.30 -1.88
CA ALA A 59 -7.10 9.41 -0.42
C ALA A 59 -5.88 10.26 -0.04
N PHE A 60 -4.75 10.05 -0.69
CA PHE A 60 -3.54 10.83 -0.47
C PHE A 60 -3.77 12.33 -0.76
N ILE A 61 -4.47 12.66 -1.85
CA ILE A 61 -4.82 14.05 -2.16
C ILE A 61 -5.80 14.62 -1.13
N ILE A 62 -6.89 13.91 -0.81
CA ILE A 62 -7.90 14.35 0.18
C ILE A 62 -7.24 14.65 1.53
N SER A 63 -6.29 13.82 1.95
CA SER A 63 -5.63 13.91 3.27
C SER A 63 -4.76 15.15 3.50
N ILE A 64 -4.54 15.97 2.46
CA ILE A 64 -3.82 17.24 2.54
C ILE A 64 -4.70 18.43 2.13
N MET A 65 -5.99 18.20 1.87
CA MET A 65 -6.93 19.27 1.57
C MET A 65 -7.37 19.98 2.86
N PRO A 66 -7.59 21.31 2.82
CA PRO A 66 -8.09 22.06 3.97
C PRO A 66 -9.35 21.41 4.56
N ASN A 67 -9.41 21.28 5.90
CA ASN A 67 -10.49 20.63 6.67
C ASN A 67 -10.62 19.09 6.50
N HIS A 68 -9.82 18.46 5.65
CA HIS A 68 -9.79 16.99 5.45
C HIS A 68 -8.42 16.38 5.79
N GLU A 69 -7.56 17.15 6.46
CA GLU A 69 -6.22 16.75 6.85
C GLU A 69 -6.26 15.49 7.74
N SER A 70 -5.54 14.45 7.32
CA SER A 70 -5.53 13.19 8.04
C SER A 70 -4.18 12.50 7.92
N PRO A 71 -3.35 12.52 8.98
CA PRO A 71 -2.06 11.83 9.01
C PRO A 71 -2.17 10.33 8.70
N PHE A 72 -3.27 9.72 9.17
CA PHE A 72 -3.58 8.32 8.91
C PHE A 72 -3.90 8.06 7.42
N LEU A 73 -4.82 8.82 6.83
CA LEU A 73 -5.22 8.64 5.44
C LEU A 73 -4.06 8.92 4.47
N PHE A 74 -3.26 9.95 4.77
CA PHE A 74 -2.03 10.28 4.06
C PHE A 74 -1.08 9.08 4.04
N SER A 75 -0.81 8.53 5.23
CA SER A 75 0.13 7.42 5.40
C SER A 75 -0.34 6.15 4.68
N VAL A 76 -1.62 5.79 4.86
CA VAL A 76 -2.17 4.58 4.25
C VAL A 76 -2.30 4.70 2.73
N GLY A 77 -2.68 5.88 2.21
CA GLY A 77 -2.70 6.15 0.77
C GLY A 77 -1.31 6.01 0.14
N MET A 78 -0.28 6.54 0.81
CA MET A 78 1.10 6.43 0.35
C MET A 78 1.60 4.98 0.39
N PHE A 79 1.41 4.27 1.52
CA PHE A 79 1.79 2.86 1.66
C PHE A 79 1.09 1.95 0.65
N SER A 80 -0.21 2.14 0.46
CA SER A 80 -0.99 1.37 -0.52
C SER A 80 -0.43 1.59 -1.92
N THR A 81 -0.15 2.84 -2.30
CA THR A 81 0.47 3.19 -3.59
C THR A 81 1.83 2.49 -3.74
N TYR A 82 2.71 2.59 -2.75
CA TYR A 82 4.03 1.96 -2.76
C TYR A 82 3.96 0.43 -2.91
N PHE A 83 3.09 -0.22 -2.13
CA PHE A 83 2.92 -1.67 -2.19
C PHE A 83 2.30 -2.13 -3.51
N LEU A 84 1.30 -1.43 -4.04
CA LEU A 84 0.68 -1.77 -5.32
C LEU A 84 1.68 -1.65 -6.47
N LEU A 85 2.36 -0.50 -6.58
CA LEU A 85 3.36 -0.28 -7.62
C LEU A 85 4.48 -1.31 -7.53
N GLY A 86 5.05 -1.51 -6.33
CA GLY A 86 6.12 -2.47 -6.12
C GLY A 86 5.68 -3.92 -6.35
N GLY A 87 4.47 -4.29 -5.92
CA GLY A 87 3.93 -5.65 -6.06
C GLY A 87 3.54 -6.00 -7.50
N TYR A 88 3.02 -5.04 -8.26
CA TYR A 88 2.73 -5.26 -9.68
C TYR A 88 4.00 -5.31 -10.52
N ARG A 89 4.94 -4.37 -10.27
CA ARG A 89 6.21 -4.33 -11.00
C ARG A 89 7.11 -5.51 -10.70
N SER A 90 7.01 -6.13 -9.51
CA SER A 90 7.84 -7.28 -9.18
C SER A 90 7.65 -8.48 -10.11
N LEU A 91 6.50 -8.60 -10.78
CA LEU A 91 6.26 -9.60 -11.82
C LEU A 91 7.26 -9.49 -12.98
N LYS A 92 7.77 -8.29 -13.26
CA LYS A 92 8.75 -8.03 -14.33
C LYS A 92 10.17 -8.42 -13.92
N PHE A 93 10.46 -8.53 -12.62
CA PHE A 93 11.80 -8.87 -12.13
C PHE A 93 12.26 -10.28 -12.51
N ARG A 94 11.37 -11.17 -12.97
CA ARG A 94 11.79 -12.46 -13.55
C ARG A 94 12.63 -12.29 -14.82
N ASN A 95 12.45 -11.19 -15.55
CA ASN A 95 13.12 -10.89 -16.82
C ASN A 95 14.50 -10.25 -16.57
N LYS A 96 15.56 -10.81 -17.19
CA LYS A 96 16.93 -10.32 -17.02
C LYS A 96 17.15 -8.88 -17.50
N THR A 97 16.36 -8.43 -18.47
CA THR A 97 16.48 -7.11 -19.12
C THR A 97 15.69 -6.01 -18.41
N HIS A 98 14.96 -6.33 -17.34
CA HIS A 98 14.13 -5.35 -16.66
C HIS A 98 14.97 -4.23 -16.03
N ASN A 99 14.66 -2.98 -16.37
CA ASN A 99 15.30 -1.80 -15.80
C ASN A 99 14.64 -1.42 -14.46
N VAL A 100 15.43 -1.47 -13.38
CA VAL A 100 15.00 -1.18 -12.01
C VAL A 100 15.01 0.31 -11.65
N PHE A 101 15.28 1.22 -12.60
CA PHE A 101 15.34 2.66 -12.33
C PHE A 101 14.06 3.20 -11.68
N ILE A 102 12.90 2.91 -12.28
CA ILE A 102 11.60 3.32 -11.73
C ILE A 102 11.33 2.65 -10.37
N ASP A 103 11.76 1.40 -10.19
CA ASP A 103 11.59 0.68 -8.92
C ASP A 103 12.41 1.33 -7.79
N LYS A 104 13.64 1.74 -8.10
CA LYS A 104 14.49 2.53 -7.19
C LYS A 104 13.87 3.88 -6.88
N LEU A 105 13.34 4.59 -7.88
CA LEU A 105 12.70 5.89 -7.68
C LEU A 105 11.53 5.77 -6.69
N ILE A 106 10.64 4.78 -6.88
CA ILE A 106 9.53 4.50 -5.97
C ILE A 106 10.02 4.24 -4.54
N ALA A 107 11.09 3.46 -4.38
CA ALA A 107 11.64 3.18 -3.05
C ALA A 107 12.34 4.38 -2.40
N VAL A 108 13.06 5.21 -3.17
CA VAL A 108 13.67 6.44 -2.68
C VAL A 108 12.59 7.44 -2.26
N THR A 109 11.54 7.62 -3.06
CA THR A 109 10.39 8.46 -2.69
C THR A 109 9.78 8.00 -1.36
N MET A 110 9.57 6.69 -1.16
CA MET A 110 9.08 6.17 0.13
C MET A 110 10.02 6.51 1.31
N VAL A 111 11.34 6.40 1.14
CA VAL A 111 12.29 6.78 2.20
C VAL A 111 12.20 8.27 2.51
N ILE A 112 12.20 9.13 1.49
CA ILE A 112 12.10 10.58 1.64
C ILE A 112 10.79 10.95 2.32
N THR A 113 9.66 10.43 1.84
CA THR A 113 8.34 10.68 2.44
C THR A 113 8.30 10.18 3.88
N GLY A 114 8.88 9.02 4.19
CA GLY A 114 8.94 8.52 5.56
C GLY A 114 9.78 9.41 6.50
N LEU A 115 10.87 10.01 6.00
CA LEU A 115 11.62 11.02 6.76
C LEU A 115 10.79 12.28 6.99
N ILE A 116 10.09 12.76 5.95
CA ILE A 116 9.18 13.92 6.04
C ILE A 116 8.08 13.66 7.07
N MET A 117 7.45 12.48 7.07
CA MET A 117 6.43 12.10 8.05
C MET A 117 6.92 12.25 9.49
N ILE A 118 8.18 11.91 9.76
CA ILE A 118 8.76 12.00 11.11
C ILE A 118 9.14 13.45 11.44
N ILE A 119 9.79 14.15 10.52
CA ILE A 119 10.42 15.45 10.78
C ILE A 119 9.40 16.60 10.76
N TYR A 120 8.46 16.57 9.82
CA TYR A 120 7.48 17.64 9.62
C TYR A 120 6.70 18.03 10.89
N PRO A 121 6.02 17.10 11.61
CA PRO A 121 5.24 17.48 12.78
C PRO A 121 6.12 18.00 13.94
N ILE A 122 7.37 17.56 14.02
CA ILE A 122 8.32 18.02 15.05
C ILE A 122 8.70 19.48 14.79
N ILE A 123 8.99 19.85 13.54
CA ILE A 123 9.41 21.21 13.18
C ILE A 123 8.24 22.20 13.20
N PHE A 124 7.09 21.82 12.64
CA PHE A 124 5.99 22.77 12.40
C PHE A 124 4.89 22.74 13.46
N HIS A 125 4.83 21.70 14.29
CA HIS A 125 3.80 21.54 15.32
C HIS A 125 4.36 21.26 16.71
N GLU A 126 5.69 21.27 16.87
CA GLU A 126 6.40 21.04 18.14
C GLU A 126 5.95 19.76 18.88
N ARG A 127 5.47 18.75 18.13
CA ARG A 127 4.92 17.51 18.69
C ARG A 127 5.27 16.30 17.83
N VAL A 128 5.29 15.14 18.47
CA VAL A 128 5.41 13.85 17.78
C VAL A 128 4.02 13.35 17.42
N ASP A 129 3.73 13.22 16.13
CA ASP A 129 2.56 12.50 15.66
C ASP A 129 2.87 10.99 15.63
N VAL A 130 2.20 10.22 16.49
CA VAL A 130 2.46 8.77 16.65
C VAL A 130 2.16 7.99 15.38
N VAL A 131 1.13 8.39 14.62
CA VAL A 131 0.76 7.71 13.37
C VAL A 131 1.85 7.94 12.33
N LEU A 132 2.23 9.19 12.10
CA LEU A 132 3.30 9.53 11.16
C LEU A 132 4.65 8.94 11.56
N LEU A 133 4.96 8.89 12.86
CA LEU A 133 6.18 8.26 13.35
C LEU A 133 6.23 6.78 12.99
N ILE A 134 5.17 6.01 13.30
CA ILE A 134 5.12 4.57 13.04
C ILE A 134 5.17 4.30 11.53
N PHE A 135 4.31 4.96 10.75
CA PHE A 135 4.31 4.78 9.30
C PHE A 135 5.61 5.27 8.65
N GLY A 136 6.21 6.36 9.13
CA GLY A 136 7.49 6.86 8.67
C GLY A 136 8.62 5.86 8.86
N LEU A 137 8.77 5.32 10.07
CA LEU A 137 9.79 4.31 10.40
C LEU A 137 9.62 3.02 9.58
N VAL A 138 8.38 2.53 9.47
CA VAL A 138 8.07 1.32 8.69
C VAL A 138 8.34 1.56 7.20
N GLY A 139 7.99 2.74 6.68
CA GLY A 139 8.14 3.11 5.28
C GLY A 139 9.60 3.22 4.87
N ILE A 140 10.41 3.89 5.71
CA ILE A 140 11.87 3.95 5.57
C ILE A 140 12.46 2.53 5.56
N SER A 141 12.04 1.67 6.49
CA SER A 141 12.51 0.28 6.56
C SER A 141 12.25 -0.49 5.27
N PHE A 142 11.04 -0.40 4.72
CA PHE A 142 10.70 -1.03 3.43
C PHE A 142 11.50 -0.44 2.27
N GLY A 143 11.57 0.89 2.16
CA GLY A 143 12.29 1.57 1.09
C GLY A 143 13.78 1.22 1.06
N ILE A 144 14.44 1.22 2.23
CA ILE A 144 15.85 0.81 2.35
C ILE A 144 16.05 -0.66 1.96
N ARG A 145 15.17 -1.56 2.41
CA ARG A 145 15.23 -3.00 2.07
C ARG A 145 15.13 -3.21 0.56
N ASP A 146 14.22 -2.49 -0.09
CA ASP A 146 14.03 -2.53 -1.54
C ASP A 146 15.25 -1.98 -2.29
N ILE A 147 15.77 -0.81 -1.90
CA ILE A 147 16.96 -0.20 -2.53
C ILE A 147 18.14 -1.17 -2.48
N ARG A 148 18.39 -1.79 -1.32
CA ARG A 148 19.42 -2.83 -1.16
C ARG A 148 19.14 -4.05 -2.04
N LEU A 149 17.88 -4.46 -2.18
CA LEU A 149 17.52 -5.59 -3.04
C LEU A 149 17.73 -5.29 -4.52
N PHE A 150 17.44 -4.07 -4.98
CA PHE A 150 17.62 -3.65 -6.37
C PHE A 150 19.09 -3.56 -6.80
N GLN A 151 20.03 -3.52 -5.84
CA GLN A 151 21.46 -3.64 -6.12
C GLN A 151 21.87 -5.09 -6.43
N ASN A 152 21.15 -6.10 -5.93
CA ASN A 152 21.43 -7.51 -6.16
C ASN A 152 20.43 -8.12 -7.17
N LYS A 153 20.76 -8.02 -8.46
CA LYS A 153 19.91 -8.51 -9.56
C LYS A 153 19.60 -10.01 -9.47
N HIS A 154 20.53 -10.83 -8.98
CA HIS A 154 20.32 -12.27 -8.82
C HIS A 154 19.22 -12.55 -7.79
N LYS A 155 19.39 -12.01 -6.58
CA LYS A 155 18.43 -12.17 -5.48
C LYS A 155 17.07 -11.54 -5.80
N LEU A 156 17.07 -10.42 -6.51
CA LEU A 156 15.83 -9.78 -6.98
C LEU A 156 15.03 -10.70 -7.91
N ARG A 157 15.72 -11.34 -8.87
CA ARG A 157 15.11 -12.30 -9.81
C ARG A 157 14.56 -13.53 -9.11
N GLU A 158 15.25 -14.05 -8.10
CA GLU A 158 14.79 -15.20 -7.32
C GLU A 158 13.53 -14.87 -6.51
N LYS A 159 13.47 -13.66 -5.93
CA LYS A 159 12.40 -13.24 -5.01
C LYS A 159 11.19 -12.57 -5.68
N TRP A 160 11.13 -12.49 -7.01
CA TRP A 160 10.10 -11.75 -7.75
C TRP A 160 8.65 -12.06 -7.30
N LEU A 161 8.36 -13.35 -7.09
CA LEU A 161 7.03 -13.83 -6.72
C LEU A 161 6.75 -13.63 -5.23
N THR A 162 7.76 -13.79 -4.38
CA THR A 162 7.71 -13.47 -2.95
C THR A 162 7.41 -11.98 -2.74
N LEU A 163 8.04 -11.11 -3.53
CA LEU A 163 7.76 -9.67 -3.55
C LEU A 163 6.33 -9.38 -4.02
N HIS A 164 5.86 -10.08 -5.06
CA HIS A 164 4.49 -9.91 -5.55
C HIS A 164 3.47 -10.26 -4.47
N VAL A 165 3.58 -11.46 -3.88
CA VAL A 165 2.67 -11.93 -2.82
C VAL A 165 2.72 -11.00 -1.61
N GLY A 166 3.92 -10.68 -1.13
CA GLY A 166 4.09 -9.83 0.06
C GLY A 166 3.51 -8.44 -0.13
N LYS A 167 3.84 -7.77 -1.24
CA LYS A 167 3.40 -6.38 -1.48
C LYS A 167 1.95 -6.28 -1.89
N MET A 168 1.45 -7.14 -2.79
CA MET A 168 0.03 -7.10 -3.18
C MET A 168 -0.88 -7.42 -2.00
N THR A 169 -0.51 -8.39 -1.16
CA THR A 169 -1.26 -8.68 0.06
C THR A 169 -1.09 -7.56 1.09
N GLY A 170 0.11 -6.97 1.21
CA GLY A 170 0.35 -5.80 2.06
C GLY A 170 -0.54 -4.60 1.71
N GLY A 171 -0.71 -4.30 0.42
CA GLY A 171 -1.65 -3.29 -0.04
C GLY A 171 -3.11 -3.63 0.32
N TYR A 172 -3.50 -4.90 0.22
CA TYR A 172 -4.84 -5.35 0.61
C TYR A 172 -5.08 -5.25 2.13
N ILE A 173 -4.07 -5.59 2.93
CA ILE A 173 -4.10 -5.41 4.39
C ILE A 173 -4.30 -3.94 4.71
N ALA A 174 -3.50 -3.06 4.12
CA ALA A 174 -3.57 -1.62 4.34
C ALA A 174 -4.98 -1.08 4.03
N SER A 175 -5.61 -1.53 2.93
CA SER A 175 -6.97 -1.11 2.59
C SER A 175 -8.05 -1.63 3.53
N ILE A 176 -7.94 -2.88 4.00
CA ILE A 176 -8.90 -3.42 4.99
C ILE A 176 -8.72 -2.70 6.33
N THR A 177 -7.48 -2.43 6.76
CA THR A 177 -7.20 -1.63 7.96
C THR A 177 -7.78 -0.22 7.82
N ALA A 178 -7.61 0.44 6.68
CA ALA A 178 -8.21 1.75 6.41
C ALA A 178 -9.73 1.71 6.59
N PHE A 179 -10.37 0.73 5.94
CA PHE A 179 -11.81 0.54 6.02
C PHE A 179 -12.27 0.30 7.46
N PHE A 180 -11.58 -0.56 8.22
CA PHE A 180 -11.93 -0.86 9.61
C PHE A 180 -11.76 0.35 10.52
N VAL A 181 -10.61 1.03 10.45
CA VAL A 181 -10.30 2.20 11.28
C VAL A 181 -11.24 3.36 10.98
N VAL A 182 -11.53 3.65 9.71
CA VAL A 182 -12.43 4.77 9.35
C VAL A 182 -13.87 4.48 9.75
N ASN A 183 -14.34 3.24 9.61
CA ASN A 183 -15.73 2.88 9.91
C ASN A 183 -15.94 2.37 11.34
N GLN A 184 -14.89 2.33 12.18
CA GLN A 184 -14.93 1.76 13.52
C GLN A 184 -15.58 0.37 13.55
N PHE A 185 -15.24 -0.47 12.56
CA PHE A 185 -15.91 -1.75 12.32
C PHE A 185 -15.71 -2.76 13.47
N LEU A 186 -14.57 -2.67 14.16
CA LEU A 186 -14.21 -3.47 15.33
C LEU A 186 -13.88 -2.57 16.53
N PRO A 187 -13.87 -3.07 17.77
CA PRO A 187 -13.53 -2.27 18.92
C PRO A 187 -12.01 -2.02 19.04
N TYR A 188 -11.63 -0.82 19.50
CA TYR A 188 -10.28 -0.46 19.94
C TYR A 188 -9.17 -0.85 18.94
N LEU A 189 -8.18 -1.61 19.44
CA LEU A 189 -6.96 -1.98 18.74
C LEU A 189 -7.20 -3.05 17.65
N PHE A 190 -8.36 -3.71 17.65
CA PHE A 190 -8.69 -4.71 16.63
C PHE A 190 -8.87 -4.10 15.24
N ASN A 191 -9.34 -2.85 15.13
CA ASN A 191 -9.37 -2.13 13.85
C ASN A 191 -7.98 -2.02 13.20
N TRP A 192 -6.95 -1.87 14.03
CA TRP A 192 -5.58 -1.62 13.60
C TRP A 192 -4.82 -2.90 13.31
N LEU A 193 -4.87 -3.87 14.24
CA LEU A 193 -3.97 -5.01 14.23
C LEU A 193 -4.53 -6.24 13.54
N LEU A 194 -5.85 -6.49 13.62
CA LEU A 194 -6.43 -7.76 13.17
C LEU A 194 -6.19 -8.03 11.67
N PRO A 195 -6.40 -7.06 10.75
CA PRO A 195 -6.12 -7.30 9.33
C PRO A 195 -4.63 -7.61 9.07
N GLY A 196 -3.73 -6.95 9.80
CA GLY A 196 -2.29 -7.18 9.72
C GLY A 196 -1.89 -8.57 10.19
N VAL A 197 -2.44 -9.03 11.32
CA VAL A 197 -2.19 -10.37 11.85
C VAL A 197 -2.65 -11.43 10.86
N ILE A 198 -3.92 -11.39 10.42
CA ILE A 198 -4.48 -12.36 9.47
C ILE A 198 -3.69 -12.35 8.15
N GLY A 199 -3.42 -11.16 7.63
CA GLY A 199 -2.68 -11.00 6.39
C GLY A 199 -1.23 -11.49 6.48
N SER A 200 -0.56 -11.29 7.62
CA SER A 200 0.82 -11.78 7.84
C SER A 200 0.90 -13.30 7.88
N VAL A 201 -0.10 -13.97 8.48
CA VAL A 201 -0.23 -15.43 8.47
C VAL A 201 -0.42 -15.92 7.03
N TYR A 202 -1.31 -15.27 6.29
CA TYR A 202 -1.56 -15.59 4.88
C TYR A 202 -0.30 -15.44 4.01
N ILE A 203 0.43 -14.31 4.15
CA ILE A 203 1.70 -14.07 3.44
C ILE A 203 2.71 -15.17 3.78
N SER A 204 2.88 -15.47 5.07
CA SER A 204 3.86 -16.46 5.54
C SER A 204 3.57 -17.85 4.99
N TYR A 205 2.30 -18.27 4.98
CA TYR A 205 1.87 -19.52 4.37
C TYR A 205 2.23 -19.60 2.88
N TRP A 206 1.90 -18.55 2.11
CA TRP A 206 2.18 -18.55 0.67
C TRP A 206 3.67 -18.48 0.35
N ILE A 207 4.46 -17.69 1.10
CA ILE A 207 5.92 -17.65 0.93
C ILE A 207 6.54 -19.02 1.22
N LYS A 208 6.15 -19.68 2.32
CA LYS A 208 6.64 -21.04 2.64
C LYS A 208 6.28 -22.04 1.55
N LYS A 209 5.06 -21.95 1.00
CA LYS A 209 4.60 -22.80 -0.11
C LYS A 209 5.36 -22.56 -1.41
N LEU A 210 5.76 -21.31 -1.69
CA LEU A 210 6.57 -20.97 -2.86
C LEU A 210 8.01 -21.48 -2.73
N ASN A 211 8.62 -21.30 -1.57
CA ASN A 211 10.00 -21.75 -1.32
C ASN A 211 10.15 -23.29 -1.34
N ARG A 212 9.08 -24.05 -1.11
CA ARG A 212 9.09 -25.52 -1.23
C ARG A 212 9.07 -26.03 -2.68
N LYS A 213 8.77 -25.15 -3.64
CA LYS A 213 8.63 -25.50 -5.07
C LYS A 213 9.82 -25.08 -5.92
N ASN A 214 10.73 -24.29 -5.36
CA ASN A 214 12.02 -23.92 -5.95
C ASN A 214 13.11 -24.78 -5.35
#